data_AF-A0A3B0TRA7-F1
#
_entry.id   AF-A0A3B0TRA7-F1
#
_cell.length_a   1.000
_cell.length_b   1.000
_cell.length_c   1.000
_cell.angle_alpha   90.00
_cell.angle_beta   90.00
_cell.angle_gamma   90.00
#
_symmetry.space_group_name_H-M   'P 1'
#
loop_
_entity.id
_entity.type
_entity.pdbx_description
1 polymer ?
#
loop_
_entity_poly.entity_id
_entity_poly.type
_entity_poly.pdbx_seq_one_letter_code
_entity_poly.pdbx_strand_id
1 'polypeptide(L)'
;MINRLIKFFLENKLVTALFVIGVLIWGLAVMPFDVKESIIPRNPVPVDAFPDIGENQQIVFTDWMGRSPQDVEDQITYPLAVALQGIPGVKSIRSYSAFGFSTIYIIFNDNIDFYWSRSRVLERLNSAQKDIPDGLIPVIGPDATALGQIFWYTLEGKGFGLDELRSIQDWYVKYALQSTEGVSEVASVGGFVKEYQIDVDPDAMRAYNVKLKDIIMAVKNANIDVGAKTIESNRVEYVVRGIGFIKNIEDVENIVVKVTDNIPIYVKNVSTQVSLGPELRRGALNKNGADVVGGVVVARY
;
A
#
# COMPACT_ATOMS: atom_id res chain seq x y z
N MET A 1 -34.23 44.33 25.74
CA MET A 1 -33.28 44.16 24.62
C MET A 1 -33.93 43.44 23.44
N ILE A 2 -34.52 42.25 23.65
CA ILE A 2 -35.28 41.50 22.63
C ILE A 2 -36.42 42.31 21.98
N ASN A 3 -37.22 43.05 22.77
CA ASN A 3 -38.31 43.88 22.22
C ASN A 3 -37.82 44.96 21.24
N ARG A 4 -36.56 45.41 21.39
CA ARG A 4 -35.97 46.42 20.50
C ARG A 4 -35.57 45.81 19.15
N LEU A 5 -35.06 44.58 19.16
CA LEU A 5 -34.76 43.78 17.97
C LEU A 5 -36.04 43.46 17.19
N ILE A 6 -37.07 42.98 17.88
CA ILE A 6 -38.37 42.67 17.26
C ILE A 6 -38.95 43.93 16.62
N LYS A 7 -38.96 45.05 17.34
CA LYS A 7 -39.44 46.33 16.82
C LYS A 7 -38.64 46.79 15.58
N PHE A 8 -37.32 46.63 15.57
CA PHE A 8 -36.47 46.97 14.42
C PHE A 8 -36.86 46.19 13.15
N PHE A 9 -37.03 44.86 13.25
CA PHE A 9 -37.42 44.04 12.09
C PHE A 9 -38.89 44.25 11.66
N LEU A 10 -39.77 44.67 12.57
CA LEU A 10 -41.16 45.02 12.24
C LEU A 10 -41.27 46.37 11.52
N GLU A 11 -40.49 47.36 11.95
CA GLU A 11 -40.49 48.71 11.34
C GLU A 11 -39.71 48.74 10.02
N ASN A 12 -38.60 48.01 9.92
CA ASN A 12 -37.74 47.99 8.72
C ASN A 12 -38.04 46.79 7.81
N LYS A 13 -39.27 46.69 7.30
CA LYS A 13 -39.74 45.55 6.50
C LYS A 13 -38.85 45.21 5.30
N LEU A 14 -38.30 46.21 4.61
CA LEU A 14 -37.38 46.01 3.48
C LEU A 14 -36.08 45.34 3.92
N VAL A 15 -35.48 45.81 5.02
CA VAL A 15 -34.25 45.24 5.58
C VAL A 15 -34.49 43.79 6.00
N THR A 16 -35.62 43.52 6.66
CA THR A 16 -36.03 42.17 7.05
C THR A 16 -36.19 41.25 5.83
N ALA A 17 -36.86 41.72 4.77
CA ALA A 17 -37.05 40.94 3.55
C ALA A 17 -35.71 40.63 2.87
N LEU A 18 -34.83 41.62 2.72
CA LEU A 18 -33.50 41.43 2.14
C LEU A 18 -32.64 40.47 2.97
N PHE A 19 -32.73 40.55 4.30
CA PHE A 19 -32.02 39.63 5.18
C PHE A 19 -32.49 38.18 5.00
N VAL A 20 -33.81 37.94 4.99
CA VAL A 20 -34.38 36.60 4.76
C VAL A 20 -34.01 36.08 3.38
N ILE A 21 -34.10 36.92 2.34
CA ILE A 21 -33.68 36.55 0.97
C ILE A 21 -32.19 36.20 0.96
N GLY A 22 -31.35 36.97 1.64
CA GLY A 22 -29.91 36.68 1.78
C GLY A 22 -29.65 35.33 2.44
N VAL A 23 -30.37 35.01 3.51
CA VAL A 23 -30.28 33.71 4.19
C VAL A 23 -30.76 32.56 3.29
N LEU A 24 -31.84 32.76 2.52
CA LEU A 24 -32.32 31.74 1.58
C LEU A 24 -31.34 31.52 0.42
N ILE A 25 -30.80 32.60 -0.15
CA ILE A 25 -29.78 32.54 -1.21
C ILE A 25 -28.53 31.82 -0.70
N TRP A 26 -28.06 32.17 0.51
CA TRP A 26 -26.92 31.50 1.11
C TRP A 26 -27.23 30.03 1.40
N GLY A 27 -28.42 29.72 1.92
CA GLY A 27 -28.90 28.35 2.11
C GLY A 27 -28.90 27.55 0.81
N LEU A 28 -29.35 28.12 -0.30
CA LEU A 28 -29.30 27.50 -1.63
C LEU A 28 -27.86 27.30 -2.14
N ALA A 29 -26.94 28.20 -1.78
CA ALA A 29 -25.54 28.08 -2.14
C ALA A 29 -24.83 26.94 -1.38
N VAL A 30 -25.20 26.69 -0.10
CA VAL A 30 -24.56 25.67 0.75
C VAL A 30 -25.34 24.37 0.93
N MET A 31 -26.58 24.29 0.45
CA MET A 31 -27.36 23.06 0.58
C MET A 31 -26.66 21.88 -0.13
N PRO A 32 -26.75 20.67 0.42
CA PRO A 32 -26.00 19.51 -0.07
C PRO A 32 -26.57 18.87 -1.34
N PHE A 33 -27.80 19.23 -1.74
CA PHE A 33 -28.47 18.61 -2.88
C PHE A 33 -27.93 19.14 -4.20
N ASP A 34 -27.65 18.26 -5.16
CA ASP A 34 -27.14 18.70 -6.46
C ASP A 34 -28.24 19.38 -7.31
N VAL A 35 -27.92 20.53 -7.89
CA VAL A 35 -28.85 21.34 -8.70
C VAL A 35 -28.13 21.65 -10.00
N LYS A 36 -28.60 21.01 -11.07
CA LYS A 36 -27.93 20.99 -12.39
C LYS A 36 -27.68 22.38 -12.99
N GLU A 37 -28.52 23.36 -12.66
CA GLU A 37 -28.39 24.74 -13.15
C GLU A 37 -28.52 25.72 -11.99
N SER A 38 -27.39 26.01 -11.34
CA SER A 38 -27.32 27.07 -10.33
C SER A 38 -26.81 28.35 -10.96
N ILE A 39 -27.55 29.45 -10.76
CA ILE A 39 -27.17 30.80 -11.19
C ILE A 39 -26.11 31.39 -10.25
N ILE A 40 -25.93 30.81 -9.05
CA ILE A 40 -25.07 31.32 -7.97
C ILE A 40 -23.92 30.33 -7.72
N PRO A 41 -22.70 30.80 -7.39
CA PRO A 41 -21.61 29.94 -6.93
C PRO A 41 -22.04 29.08 -5.74
N ARG A 42 -21.74 27.79 -5.79
CA ARG A 42 -22.14 26.82 -4.75
C ARG A 42 -20.93 26.34 -3.96
N ASN A 43 -21.15 26.09 -2.67
CA ASN A 43 -20.21 25.42 -1.77
C ASN A 43 -21.00 24.48 -0.84
N PRO A 44 -21.47 23.33 -1.36
CA PRO A 44 -22.33 22.43 -0.62
C PRO A 44 -21.62 21.87 0.61
N VAL A 45 -22.35 21.76 1.72
CA VAL A 45 -21.85 21.08 2.92
C VAL A 45 -21.62 19.59 2.61
N PRO A 46 -20.47 19.00 2.99
CA PRO A 46 -20.22 17.58 2.82
C PRO A 46 -21.30 16.74 3.51
N VAL A 47 -21.72 15.67 2.85
CA VAL A 47 -22.73 14.73 3.38
C VAL A 47 -22.19 13.32 3.33
N ASP A 48 -22.52 12.56 4.37
CA ASP A 48 -22.25 11.14 4.46
C ASP A 48 -23.53 10.44 4.97
N ALA A 49 -23.68 9.16 4.66
CA ALA A 49 -24.78 8.34 5.13
C ALA A 49 -24.70 8.10 6.65
N PHE A 50 -23.47 8.05 7.19
CA PHE A 50 -23.22 7.81 8.62
C PHE A 50 -22.13 8.76 9.13
N PRO A 51 -22.17 9.18 10.40
CA PRO A 51 -21.05 9.89 11.01
C PRO A 51 -19.84 8.97 11.15
N ASP A 52 -18.63 9.54 11.09
CA ASP A 52 -17.42 8.79 11.39
C ASP A 52 -17.37 8.44 12.89
N ILE A 53 -17.44 7.14 13.18
CA ILE A 53 -17.32 6.56 14.53
C ILE A 53 -16.03 5.76 14.69
N GLY A 54 -15.09 5.89 13.75
CA GLY A 54 -13.81 5.22 13.77
C GLY A 54 -12.93 5.67 14.95
N GLU A 55 -12.22 4.73 15.57
CA GLU A 55 -11.17 5.08 16.54
C GLU A 55 -10.04 5.83 15.81
N ASN A 56 -9.49 6.90 16.41
CA ASN A 56 -8.26 7.52 15.92
C ASN A 56 -7.10 6.53 16.11
N GLN A 57 -6.82 5.78 15.06
CA GLN A 57 -5.95 4.62 15.07
C GLN A 57 -4.86 4.76 14.02
N GLN A 58 -3.62 4.52 14.44
CA GLN A 58 -2.48 4.39 13.54
C GLN A 58 -2.01 2.95 13.51
N ILE A 59 -1.80 2.42 12.31
CA ILE A 59 -1.34 1.05 12.09
C ILE A 59 0.14 1.08 11.77
N VAL A 60 0.92 0.22 12.41
CA VAL A 60 2.30 -0.07 12.04
C VAL A 60 2.37 -1.52 11.62
N PHE A 61 2.85 -1.77 10.41
CA PHE A 61 3.03 -3.10 9.86
C PHE A 61 4.52 -3.39 9.66
N THR A 62 4.96 -4.60 9.95
CA THR A 62 6.34 -5.02 9.72
C THR A 62 6.38 -6.46 9.22
N ASP A 63 6.91 -6.65 8.04
CA ASP A 63 7.08 -7.94 7.38
C ASP A 63 8.43 -8.59 7.75
N TRP A 64 8.38 -9.86 8.16
CA TRP A 64 9.58 -10.64 8.47
C TRP A 64 9.40 -12.12 8.09
N MET A 65 9.31 -12.35 6.79
CA MET A 65 9.02 -13.65 6.17
C MET A 65 9.82 -14.82 6.76
N GLY A 66 9.14 -15.97 6.92
CA GLY A 66 9.77 -17.23 7.35
C GLY A 66 10.02 -17.35 8.87
N ARG A 67 9.47 -16.44 9.69
CA ARG A 67 9.64 -16.45 11.14
C ARG A 67 8.38 -16.87 11.88
N SER A 68 8.57 -17.56 13.00
CA SER A 68 7.46 -18.02 13.84
C SER A 68 6.77 -16.82 14.51
N PRO A 69 5.47 -16.94 14.87
CA PRO A 69 4.78 -15.90 15.63
C PRO A 69 5.49 -15.49 16.91
N GLN A 70 6.14 -16.43 17.60
CA GLN A 70 6.90 -16.15 18.83
C GLN A 70 8.15 -15.31 18.53
N ASP A 71 8.93 -15.66 17.50
CA ASP A 71 10.10 -14.86 17.11
C ASP A 71 9.69 -13.44 16.70
N VAL A 72 8.59 -13.30 15.96
CA VAL A 72 8.04 -12.00 15.57
C VAL A 72 7.62 -11.19 16.80
N GLU A 73 6.97 -11.82 17.78
CA GLU A 73 6.59 -11.16 19.03
C GLU A 73 7.83 -10.63 19.77
N ASP A 74 8.81 -11.50 20.02
CA ASP A 74 9.96 -11.18 20.87
C ASP A 74 10.92 -10.18 20.22
N GLN A 75 11.06 -10.20 18.89
CA GLN A 75 12.08 -9.41 18.17
C GLN A 75 11.51 -8.16 17.47
N ILE A 76 10.21 -8.10 17.21
CA ILE A 76 9.59 -6.99 16.48
C ILE A 76 8.47 -6.38 17.29
N THR A 77 7.41 -7.15 17.54
CA THR A 77 6.15 -6.62 18.05
C THR A 77 6.31 -6.03 19.44
N TYR A 78 6.94 -6.77 20.36
CA TYR A 78 7.11 -6.33 21.74
C TYR A 78 8.03 -5.10 21.85
N PRO A 79 9.24 -5.08 21.26
CA PRO A 79 10.10 -3.89 21.27
C PRO A 79 9.41 -2.64 20.69
N LEU A 80 8.74 -2.78 19.54
CA LEU A 80 8.02 -1.67 18.91
C LEU A 80 6.83 -1.21 19.75
N ALA A 81 6.01 -2.12 20.28
CA ALA A 81 4.84 -1.77 21.08
C ALA A 81 5.25 -1.01 22.35
N VAL A 82 6.30 -1.47 23.05
CA VAL A 82 6.84 -0.77 24.24
C VAL A 82 7.37 0.61 23.87
N ALA A 83 8.09 0.73 22.75
CA ALA A 83 8.58 2.02 22.28
C ALA A 83 7.43 3.00 21.97
N LEU A 84 6.38 2.52 21.29
CA LEU A 84 5.22 3.31 20.85
C LEU A 84 4.28 3.67 22.00
N GLN A 85 4.24 2.88 23.08
CA GLN A 85 3.39 3.15 24.26
C GLN A 85 3.70 4.49 24.93
N GLY A 86 4.95 4.96 24.83
CA GLY A 86 5.37 6.25 25.40
C GLY A 86 4.89 7.49 24.64
N ILE A 87 4.19 7.33 23.51
CA ILE A 87 3.71 8.48 22.74
C ILE A 87 2.57 9.18 23.52
N PRO A 88 2.62 10.51 23.70
CA PRO A 88 1.54 11.24 24.37
C PRO A 88 0.20 11.08 23.66
N GLY A 89 -0.86 10.84 24.43
CA GLY A 89 -2.21 10.71 23.91
C GLY A 89 -2.60 9.30 23.46
N VAL A 90 -1.70 8.32 23.56
CA VAL A 90 -2.04 6.90 23.35
C VAL A 90 -3.00 6.44 24.45
N LYS A 91 -4.15 5.91 24.03
CA LYS A 91 -5.19 5.33 24.88
C LYS A 91 -4.93 3.84 25.12
N SER A 92 -4.61 3.10 24.06
CA SER A 92 -4.22 1.69 24.14
C SER A 92 -3.43 1.26 22.91
N ILE A 93 -2.69 0.16 23.03
CA ILE A 93 -2.01 -0.51 21.92
C ILE A 93 -2.56 -1.93 21.84
N ARG A 94 -2.90 -2.37 20.63
CA ARG A 94 -3.25 -3.75 20.32
C ARG A 94 -2.25 -4.25 19.28
N SER A 95 -1.78 -5.48 19.41
CA SER A 95 -0.80 -6.02 18.47
C SER A 95 -1.12 -7.46 18.10
N TYR A 96 -0.65 -7.86 16.92
CA TYR A 96 -0.78 -9.20 16.37
C TYR A 96 0.56 -9.63 15.79
N SER A 97 1.07 -10.74 16.31
CA SER A 97 2.25 -11.42 15.78
C SER A 97 1.81 -12.68 15.07
N ALA A 98 2.06 -12.73 13.76
CA ALA A 98 1.68 -13.85 12.90
C ALA A 98 2.91 -14.39 12.19
N PHE A 99 2.75 -15.54 11.52
CA PHE A 99 3.85 -16.13 10.76
C PHE A 99 4.31 -15.17 9.65
N GLY A 100 5.51 -14.64 9.83
CA GLY A 100 6.16 -13.76 8.87
C GLY A 100 5.74 -12.29 8.89
N PHE A 101 4.96 -11.80 9.88
CA PHE A 101 4.65 -10.37 10.01
C PHE A 101 4.08 -9.98 11.39
N SER A 102 4.26 -8.70 11.71
CA SER A 102 3.72 -8.00 12.88
C SER A 102 2.76 -6.88 12.45
N THR A 103 1.65 -6.74 13.15
CA THR A 103 0.73 -5.59 13.02
C THR A 103 0.48 -4.98 14.39
N ILE A 104 0.75 -3.68 14.54
CA ILE A 104 0.52 -2.92 15.78
C ILE A 104 -0.50 -1.82 15.49
N TYR A 105 -1.57 -1.79 16.28
CA TYR A 105 -2.62 -0.80 16.28
C TYR A 105 -2.44 0.12 17.47
N ILE A 106 -2.18 1.40 17.20
CA ILE A 106 -1.98 2.44 18.20
C ILE A 106 -3.24 3.29 18.22
N ILE A 107 -4.00 3.20 19.32
CA ILE A 107 -5.28 3.90 19.46
C ILE A 107 -5.04 5.13 20.32
N PHE A 108 -5.34 6.31 19.78
CA PHE A 108 -5.21 7.60 20.46
C PHE A 108 -6.53 8.01 21.12
N ASN A 109 -6.47 8.96 22.05
CA ASN A 109 -7.65 9.63 22.56
C ASN A 109 -8.30 10.50 21.46
N ASP A 110 -9.63 10.60 21.47
CA ASP A 110 -10.44 11.23 20.42
C ASP A 110 -10.11 12.71 20.16
N ASN A 111 -9.53 13.40 21.16
CA ASN A 111 -9.13 14.81 21.06
C ASN A 111 -7.76 15.03 20.40
N ILE A 112 -7.06 13.96 20.03
CA ILE A 112 -5.77 14.04 19.34
C ILE A 112 -6.02 14.19 17.85
N ASP A 113 -5.31 15.12 17.21
CA ASP A 113 -5.34 15.29 15.76
C ASP A 113 -4.75 14.07 15.04
N PHE A 114 -5.42 13.62 13.98
CA PHE A 114 -5.06 12.40 13.25
C PHE A 114 -3.65 12.50 12.64
N TYR A 115 -3.34 13.59 11.93
CA TYR A 115 -2.04 13.75 11.27
C TYR A 115 -0.90 14.06 12.24
N TRP A 116 -1.20 14.73 13.36
CA TRP A 116 -0.26 14.89 14.47
C TRP A 116 0.12 13.53 15.05
N SER A 117 -0.85 12.64 15.29
CA SER A 117 -0.59 11.30 15.81
C SER A 117 0.32 10.49 14.88
N ARG A 118 0.07 10.55 13.57
CA ARG A 118 0.92 9.93 12.53
C ARG A 118 2.36 10.42 12.59
N SER A 119 2.54 11.74 12.70
CA SER A 119 3.86 12.36 12.78
C SER A 119 4.63 11.90 14.04
N ARG A 120 3.93 11.79 15.18
CA ARG A 120 4.52 11.30 16.44
C ARG A 120 4.90 9.82 16.36
N VAL A 121 4.07 9.00 15.70
CA VAL A 121 4.36 7.59 15.45
C VAL A 121 5.61 7.46 14.59
N LEU A 122 5.71 8.21 13.48
CA LEU A 122 6.89 8.18 12.61
C LEU A 122 8.19 8.58 13.33
N GLU A 123 8.15 9.64 14.15
CA GLU A 123 9.28 10.08 14.96
C GLU A 123 9.74 8.95 15.92
N ARG A 124 8.78 8.30 16.58
CA ARG A 124 9.07 7.23 17.54
C ARG A 124 9.57 5.96 16.86
N LEU A 125 9.00 5.59 15.71
CA LEU A 125 9.43 4.44 14.91
C LEU A 125 10.87 4.59 14.44
N ASN A 126 11.27 5.78 13.99
CA ASN A 126 12.65 6.04 13.56
C ASN A 126 13.65 5.75 14.69
N SER A 127 13.29 6.11 15.92
CA SER A 127 14.10 5.85 17.11
C SER A 127 14.13 4.37 17.52
N ALA A 128 13.00 3.68 17.33
CA ALA A 128 12.78 2.27 17.72
C ALA A 128 13.32 1.27 16.70
N GLN A 129 13.66 1.71 15.48
CA GLN A 129 14.18 0.84 14.43
C GLN A 129 15.50 0.14 14.83
N LYS A 130 16.29 0.73 15.74
CA LYS A 130 17.50 0.11 16.29
C LYS A 130 17.23 -1.08 17.20
N ASP A 131 16.00 -1.21 17.69
CA ASP A 131 15.59 -2.22 18.66
C ASP A 131 14.98 -3.46 17.99
N ILE A 132 14.93 -3.48 16.64
CA ILE A 132 14.47 -4.62 15.82
C ILE A 132 15.59 -5.11 14.89
N PRO A 133 15.51 -6.35 14.34
CA PRO A 133 16.52 -6.88 13.44
C PRO A 133 16.85 -6.00 12.23
N ASP A 134 18.14 -5.99 11.86
CA ASP A 134 18.63 -5.23 10.72
C ASP A 134 17.92 -5.58 9.40
N GLY A 135 17.65 -4.55 8.60
CA GLY A 135 17.01 -4.68 7.28
C GLY A 135 15.49 -4.74 7.31
N LEU A 136 14.86 -4.76 8.50
CA LEU A 136 13.41 -4.61 8.64
C LEU A 136 13.02 -3.14 8.68
N ILE A 137 11.94 -2.81 7.97
CA ILE A 137 11.44 -1.44 7.87
C ILE A 137 9.96 -1.45 8.25
N PRO A 138 9.62 -1.07 9.50
CA PRO A 138 8.23 -0.87 9.88
C PRO A 138 7.60 0.24 9.04
N VAL A 139 6.42 -0.05 8.48
CA VAL A 139 5.67 0.90 7.65
C VAL A 139 4.40 1.34 8.37
N ILE A 140 4.05 2.61 8.24
CA ILE A 140 2.77 3.12 8.71
C ILE A 140 1.67 2.77 7.70
N GLY A 141 0.51 2.35 8.20
CA GLY A 141 -0.66 2.06 7.37
C GLY A 141 -1.23 3.31 6.70
N PRO A 142 -2.25 3.13 5.84
CA PRO A 142 -2.92 4.22 5.12
C PRO A 142 -3.44 5.32 6.05
N ASP A 143 -3.64 6.52 5.51
CA ASP A 143 -4.32 7.65 6.16
C ASP A 143 -5.85 7.45 6.14
N ALA A 144 -6.31 6.33 6.71
CA ALA A 144 -7.71 5.93 6.73
C ALA A 144 -8.08 5.15 7.99
N THR A 145 -9.37 5.11 8.31
CA THR A 145 -9.93 4.29 9.40
C THR A 145 -10.49 2.97 8.86
N ALA A 146 -10.89 2.06 9.75
CA ALA A 146 -11.56 0.82 9.36
C ALA A 146 -12.87 1.03 8.57
N LEU A 147 -13.52 2.19 8.76
CA LEU A 147 -14.74 2.56 8.03
C LEU A 147 -14.45 3.17 6.65
N GLY A 148 -13.18 3.47 6.35
CA GLY A 148 -12.78 4.11 5.10
C GLY A 148 -12.99 3.24 3.85
N GLN A 149 -13.37 1.97 3.97
CA GLN A 149 -13.60 1.11 2.81
C GLN A 149 -14.89 1.47 2.08
N ILE A 150 -14.79 2.36 1.10
CA ILE A 150 -15.95 2.98 0.43
C ILE A 150 -16.39 2.25 -0.84
N PHE A 151 -15.50 1.53 -1.51
CA PHE A 151 -15.83 0.88 -2.79
C PHE A 151 -15.08 -0.42 -2.99
N TRP A 152 -15.84 -1.51 -3.04
CA TRP A 152 -15.36 -2.85 -3.36
C TRP A 152 -15.72 -3.22 -4.79
N TYR A 153 -14.77 -3.77 -5.53
CA TYR A 153 -14.98 -4.19 -6.91
C TYR A 153 -14.24 -5.48 -7.23
N THR A 154 -14.66 -6.14 -8.31
CA THR A 154 -14.01 -7.32 -8.88
C THR A 154 -13.67 -7.05 -10.35
N LEU A 155 -12.51 -7.52 -10.80
CA LEU A 155 -12.12 -7.49 -12.19
C LEU A 155 -12.53 -8.80 -12.86
N GLU A 156 -13.20 -8.68 -14.01
CA GLU A 156 -13.67 -9.81 -14.81
C GLU A 156 -13.23 -9.61 -16.26
N GLY A 157 -12.68 -10.66 -16.88
CA GLY A 157 -12.23 -10.63 -18.27
C GLY A 157 -12.33 -12.02 -18.88
N LYS A 158 -13.05 -12.16 -20.01
CA LYS A 158 -13.13 -13.44 -20.73
C LYS A 158 -11.77 -13.77 -21.33
N GLY A 159 -11.25 -14.96 -21.03
CA GLY A 159 -9.96 -15.43 -21.55
C GLY A 159 -8.74 -14.98 -20.74
N PHE A 160 -8.93 -14.24 -19.64
CA PHE A 160 -7.84 -13.83 -18.75
C PHE A 160 -7.70 -14.77 -17.55
N GLY A 161 -6.46 -15.10 -17.21
CA GLY A 161 -6.11 -15.81 -15.98
C GLY A 161 -6.21 -14.93 -14.72
N LEU A 162 -6.30 -15.55 -13.54
CA LEU A 162 -6.31 -14.84 -12.25
C LEU A 162 -5.00 -14.09 -11.98
N ASP A 163 -3.89 -14.57 -12.52
CA ASP A 163 -2.57 -13.97 -12.50
C ASP A 163 -2.47 -12.73 -13.40
N GLU A 164 -3.10 -12.77 -14.58
CA GLU A 164 -3.17 -11.64 -15.50
C GLU A 164 -4.09 -10.54 -14.96
N LEU A 165 -5.27 -10.91 -14.46
CA LEU A 165 -6.18 -9.98 -13.80
C LEU A 165 -5.54 -9.34 -12.56
N ARG A 166 -4.75 -10.11 -11.79
CA ARG A 166 -4.00 -9.57 -10.66
C ARG A 166 -2.93 -8.58 -11.09
N SER A 167 -2.23 -8.88 -12.19
CA SER A 167 -1.25 -7.95 -12.77
C SER A 167 -1.92 -6.65 -13.24
N ILE A 168 -3.08 -6.73 -13.91
CA ILE A 168 -3.87 -5.56 -14.31
C ILE A 168 -4.34 -4.76 -13.09
N GLN A 169 -4.80 -5.45 -12.05
CA GLN A 169 -5.20 -4.82 -10.79
C GLN A 169 -4.05 -4.03 -10.17
N ASP A 170 -2.89 -4.67 -9.97
CA ASP A 170 -1.76 -4.09 -9.24
C ASP A 170 -1.05 -2.98 -10.01
N TRP A 171 -0.96 -3.10 -11.34
CA TRP A 171 -0.14 -2.21 -12.18
C TRP A 171 -0.92 -1.21 -13.01
N TYR A 172 -2.25 -1.31 -13.08
CA TYR A 172 -3.07 -0.38 -13.86
C TYR A 172 -4.24 0.18 -13.04
N VAL A 173 -5.16 -0.68 -12.60
CA VAL A 173 -6.40 -0.23 -11.95
C VAL A 173 -6.12 0.44 -10.61
N LYS A 174 -5.23 -0.13 -9.81
CA LYS A 174 -4.80 0.41 -8.51
C LYS A 174 -4.33 1.86 -8.65
N TYR A 175 -3.40 2.15 -9.55
CA TYR A 175 -2.85 3.49 -9.72
C TYR A 175 -3.87 4.49 -10.28
N ALA A 176 -4.72 4.05 -11.21
CA ALA A 176 -5.79 4.89 -11.74
C ALA A 176 -6.76 5.34 -10.63
N LEU A 177 -7.22 4.40 -9.80
CA LEU A 177 -8.14 4.71 -8.71
C LEU A 177 -7.45 5.51 -7.58
N GLN A 178 -6.21 5.16 -7.23
CA GLN A 178 -5.46 5.84 -6.17
C GLN A 178 -5.11 7.30 -6.52
N SER A 179 -5.13 7.66 -7.81
CA SER A 179 -4.96 9.06 -8.25
C SER A 179 -6.16 9.96 -7.99
N THR A 180 -7.30 9.40 -7.58
CA THR A 180 -8.53 10.14 -7.31
C THR A 180 -8.42 10.93 -6.01
N GLU A 181 -8.90 12.18 -6.01
CA GLU A 181 -8.95 13.01 -4.81
C GLU A 181 -9.80 12.33 -3.71
N GLY A 182 -9.32 12.40 -2.47
CA GLY A 182 -9.98 11.75 -1.33
C GLY A 182 -9.71 10.25 -1.19
N VAL A 183 -8.96 9.61 -2.11
CA VAL A 183 -8.52 8.22 -1.96
C VAL A 183 -7.19 8.16 -1.21
N SER A 184 -7.17 7.36 -0.14
CA SER A 184 -5.97 7.04 0.66
C SER A 184 -5.19 5.90 0.02
N GLU A 185 -5.88 4.79 -0.22
CA GLU A 185 -5.28 3.55 -0.69
C GLU A 185 -6.26 2.78 -1.58
N VAL A 186 -5.71 2.02 -2.51
CA VAL A 186 -6.44 0.98 -3.24
C VAL A 186 -5.73 -0.35 -2.98
N ALA A 187 -6.32 -1.18 -2.14
CA ALA A 187 -5.74 -2.45 -1.73
C ALA A 187 -6.26 -3.58 -2.63
N SER A 188 -5.35 -4.35 -3.22
CA SER A 188 -5.67 -5.48 -4.08
C SER A 188 -6.01 -6.71 -3.25
N VAL A 189 -7.02 -7.47 -3.67
CA VAL A 189 -7.49 -8.67 -2.97
C VAL A 189 -7.74 -9.80 -3.96
N GLY A 190 -7.31 -11.01 -3.62
CA GLY A 190 -7.45 -12.19 -4.46
C GLY A 190 -6.43 -12.27 -5.61
N GLY A 191 -6.65 -13.20 -6.53
CA GLY A 191 -5.74 -13.49 -7.65
C GLY A 191 -4.39 -14.08 -7.25
N PHE A 192 -3.51 -14.21 -8.24
CA PHE A 192 -2.15 -14.74 -8.07
C PHE A 192 -1.11 -13.70 -8.48
N VAL A 193 -0.15 -13.41 -7.60
CA VAL A 193 1.01 -12.61 -7.98
C VAL A 193 1.95 -13.53 -8.76
N LYS A 194 2.44 -13.07 -9.91
CA LYS A 194 3.37 -13.82 -10.75
C LYS A 194 4.75 -13.85 -10.09
N GLU A 195 5.32 -15.04 -9.97
CA GLU A 195 6.64 -15.27 -9.39
C GLU A 195 7.46 -16.17 -10.32
N TYR A 196 8.71 -15.80 -10.56
CA TYR A 196 9.68 -16.69 -11.22
C TYR A 196 10.19 -17.69 -10.19
N GLN A 197 9.89 -18.96 -10.40
CA GLN A 197 10.21 -20.05 -9.47
C GLN A 197 11.34 -20.90 -10.05
N ILE A 198 12.39 -21.08 -9.27
CA ILE A 198 13.55 -21.92 -9.60
C ILE A 198 13.50 -23.15 -8.71
N ASP A 199 13.03 -24.26 -9.27
CA ASP A 199 12.98 -25.54 -8.56
C ASP A 199 14.33 -26.24 -8.68
N VAL A 200 15.12 -26.15 -7.62
CA VAL A 200 16.48 -26.70 -7.59
C VAL A 200 16.47 -28.23 -7.51
N ASP A 201 17.42 -28.87 -8.19
CA ASP A 201 17.63 -30.33 -8.15
C ASP A 201 18.81 -30.65 -7.21
N PRO A 202 18.57 -31.24 -6.02
CA PRO A 202 19.64 -31.55 -5.07
C PRO A 202 20.70 -32.53 -5.60
N ASP A 203 20.33 -33.45 -6.50
CA ASP A 203 21.26 -34.43 -7.06
C ASP A 203 22.13 -33.79 -8.15
N ALA A 204 21.54 -32.96 -9.03
CA ALA A 204 22.29 -32.18 -10.00
C ALA A 204 23.26 -31.20 -9.30
N MET A 205 22.79 -30.50 -8.27
CA MET A 205 23.63 -29.63 -7.44
C MET A 205 24.82 -30.39 -6.82
N ARG A 206 24.60 -31.62 -6.34
CA ARG A 206 25.67 -32.47 -5.79
C ARG A 206 26.67 -32.86 -6.88
N ALA A 207 26.19 -33.26 -8.06
CA ALA A 207 27.03 -33.65 -9.20
C ALA A 207 27.92 -32.50 -9.70
N TYR A 208 27.37 -31.29 -9.75
CA TYR A 208 28.11 -30.08 -10.16
C TYR A 208 28.86 -29.39 -9.02
N ASN A 209 28.79 -29.92 -7.78
CA ASN A 209 29.38 -29.34 -6.58
C ASN A 209 28.98 -27.85 -6.40
N VAL A 210 27.68 -27.58 -6.52
CA VAL A 210 27.03 -26.27 -6.36
C VAL A 210 26.19 -26.28 -5.09
N LYS A 211 26.34 -25.26 -4.24
CA LYS A 211 25.52 -25.09 -3.03
C LYS A 211 24.32 -24.20 -3.32
N LEU A 212 23.25 -24.34 -2.53
CA LEU A 212 22.05 -23.49 -2.66
C LEU A 212 22.40 -22.00 -2.54
N LYS A 213 23.33 -21.67 -1.64
CA LYS A 213 23.84 -20.30 -1.46
C LYS A 213 24.48 -19.74 -2.74
N ASP A 214 25.13 -20.58 -3.53
CA ASP A 214 25.78 -20.14 -4.78
C ASP A 214 24.71 -19.73 -5.80
N ILE A 215 23.62 -20.51 -5.91
CA ILE A 215 22.47 -20.19 -6.75
C ILE A 215 21.81 -18.88 -6.31
N ILE A 216 21.52 -18.74 -5.00
CA ILE A 216 20.91 -17.52 -4.44
C ILE A 216 21.77 -16.28 -4.76
N MET A 217 23.09 -16.39 -4.60
CA MET A 217 24.00 -15.29 -4.87
C MET A 217 24.11 -14.98 -6.37
N ALA A 218 24.11 -16.00 -7.22
CA ALA A 218 24.12 -15.82 -8.67
C ALA A 218 22.87 -15.09 -9.16
N VAL A 219 21.69 -15.50 -8.71
CA VAL A 219 20.41 -14.85 -9.05
C VAL A 219 20.39 -13.39 -8.55
N LYS A 220 20.84 -13.14 -7.32
CA LYS A 220 20.91 -11.79 -6.76
C LYS A 220 21.82 -10.85 -7.56
N ASN A 221 22.91 -11.37 -8.11
CA ASN A 221 23.88 -10.59 -8.89
C ASN A 221 23.50 -10.45 -10.37
N ALA A 222 22.59 -11.29 -10.88
CA ALA A 222 22.24 -11.34 -12.30
C ALA A 222 21.24 -10.27 -12.73
N ASN A 223 20.44 -9.70 -11.82
CA ASN A 223 19.33 -8.80 -12.16
C ASN A 223 19.69 -7.32 -11.93
N ILE A 224 20.77 -6.83 -12.55
CA ILE A 224 21.29 -5.48 -12.31
C ILE A 224 21.68 -4.81 -13.63
N ASP A 225 21.14 -3.62 -13.88
CA ASP A 225 21.61 -2.71 -14.93
C ASP A 225 22.79 -1.87 -14.41
N VAL A 226 23.77 -1.59 -15.28
CA VAL A 226 24.96 -0.80 -14.93
C VAL A 226 25.06 0.43 -15.84
N GLY A 227 25.20 1.62 -15.24
CA GLY A 227 25.50 2.84 -15.98
C GLY A 227 27.02 3.01 -16.18
N ALA A 228 27.47 3.25 -17.41
CA ALA A 228 28.88 3.41 -17.75
C ALA A 228 29.22 4.85 -18.19
N LYS A 229 28.51 5.84 -17.60
CA LYS A 229 28.63 7.28 -17.91
C LYS A 229 28.39 7.56 -19.40
N THR A 230 29.07 8.58 -19.94
CA THR A 230 28.89 9.04 -21.30
C THR A 230 30.21 9.03 -22.05
N ILE A 231 30.12 8.85 -23.37
CA ILE A 231 31.22 9.06 -24.31
C ILE A 231 30.85 10.19 -25.25
N GLU A 232 31.76 11.14 -25.47
CA GLU A 232 31.54 12.20 -26.45
C GLU A 232 32.15 11.77 -27.79
N SER A 233 31.36 11.84 -28.86
CA SER A 233 31.84 11.65 -30.22
C SER A 233 31.15 12.65 -31.15
N ASN A 234 31.94 13.37 -31.97
CA ASN A 234 31.45 14.40 -32.89
C ASN A 234 30.57 15.49 -32.23
N ARG A 235 30.92 15.94 -31.01
CA ARG A 235 30.13 16.91 -30.22
C ARG A 235 28.72 16.41 -29.86
N VAL A 236 28.51 15.10 -29.86
CA VAL A 236 27.31 14.44 -29.37
C VAL A 236 27.69 13.57 -28.18
N GLU A 237 26.91 13.69 -27.11
CA GLU A 237 27.04 12.87 -25.91
C GLU A 237 26.24 11.57 -26.07
N TYR A 238 26.92 10.43 -25.95
CA TYR A 238 26.30 9.11 -25.96
C TYR A 238 26.32 8.52 -24.56
N VAL A 239 25.14 8.22 -24.03
CA VAL A 239 25.00 7.54 -22.74
C VAL A 239 25.27 6.04 -22.91
N VAL A 240 26.20 5.50 -22.13
CA VAL A 240 26.54 4.08 -22.14
C VAL A 240 25.80 3.37 -21.01
N ARG A 241 25.02 2.35 -21.35
CA ARG A 241 24.22 1.54 -20.41
C ARG A 241 24.44 0.06 -20.69
N GLY A 242 24.77 -0.70 -19.65
CA GLY A 242 24.70 -2.15 -19.62
C GLY A 242 23.29 -2.60 -19.26
N ILE A 243 22.73 -3.50 -20.07
CA ILE A 243 21.39 -4.07 -19.87
C ILE A 243 21.59 -5.45 -19.24
N GLY A 244 21.07 -5.62 -18.02
CA GLY A 244 21.17 -6.85 -17.23
C GLY A 244 19.87 -7.28 -16.56
N PHE A 245 18.76 -6.54 -16.70
CA PHE A 245 17.48 -6.98 -16.16
C PHE A 245 16.94 -8.24 -16.83
N ILE A 246 16.47 -9.17 -15.98
CA ILE A 246 15.77 -10.39 -16.36
C ILE A 246 14.37 -10.02 -16.89
N LYS A 247 13.99 -10.57 -18.05
CA LYS A 247 12.70 -10.28 -18.70
C LYS A 247 11.84 -11.52 -18.90
N ASN A 248 12.45 -12.69 -19.01
CA ASN A 248 11.77 -13.94 -19.31
C ASN A 248 12.40 -15.11 -18.56
N ILE A 249 11.84 -16.30 -18.74
CA ILE A 249 12.29 -17.52 -18.07
C ILE A 249 13.69 -17.90 -18.57
N GLU A 250 13.96 -17.72 -19.87
CA GLU A 250 15.23 -18.06 -20.49
C GLU A 250 16.39 -17.25 -19.90
N ASP A 251 16.17 -15.98 -19.56
CA ASP A 251 17.17 -15.14 -18.88
C ASP A 251 17.55 -15.74 -17.53
N VAL A 252 16.57 -16.25 -16.76
CA VAL A 252 16.80 -16.90 -15.46
C VAL A 252 17.54 -18.23 -15.63
N GLU A 253 17.14 -19.05 -16.60
CA GLU A 253 17.76 -20.33 -16.90
C GLU A 253 19.24 -20.21 -17.27
N ASN A 254 19.61 -19.11 -17.95
CA ASN A 254 20.96 -18.83 -18.41
C ASN A 254 21.81 -18.03 -17.41
N ILE A 255 21.35 -17.84 -16.17
CA ILE A 255 22.18 -17.27 -15.11
C ILE A 255 23.32 -18.23 -14.81
N VAL A 256 24.56 -17.72 -14.87
CA VAL A 256 25.76 -18.49 -14.54
C VAL A 256 25.90 -18.58 -13.02
N VAL A 257 25.87 -19.80 -12.49
CA VAL A 257 26.00 -20.07 -11.05
C VAL A 257 27.47 -20.24 -10.65
N LYS A 258 28.23 -20.99 -11.46
CA LYS A 258 29.63 -21.33 -11.18
C LYS A 258 30.37 -21.62 -12.48
N VAL A 259 31.68 -21.43 -12.51
CA VAL A 259 32.54 -21.85 -13.62
C VAL A 259 33.55 -22.87 -13.08
N THR A 260 33.63 -24.03 -13.73
CA THR A 260 34.57 -25.10 -13.39
C THR A 260 35.33 -25.48 -14.65
N ASP A 261 36.66 -25.46 -14.63
CA ASP A 261 37.51 -25.78 -15.79
C ASP A 261 37.14 -25.00 -17.08
N ASN A 262 36.84 -23.70 -16.95
CA ASN A 262 36.33 -22.81 -18.01
C ASN A 262 34.97 -23.22 -18.62
N ILE A 263 34.24 -24.16 -17.99
CA ILE A 263 32.89 -24.54 -18.39
C ILE A 263 31.90 -23.86 -17.43
N PRO A 264 31.01 -22.98 -17.92
CA PRO A 264 29.98 -22.36 -17.10
C PRO A 264 28.86 -23.37 -16.76
N ILE A 265 28.44 -23.34 -15.51
CA ILE A 265 27.30 -24.09 -14.99
C ILE A 265 26.18 -23.08 -14.78
N TYR A 266 25.07 -23.29 -15.48
CA TYR A 266 23.91 -22.41 -15.47
C TYR A 266 22.85 -22.89 -14.48
N VAL A 267 21.88 -22.03 -14.14
CA VAL A 267 20.73 -22.40 -13.31
C VAL A 267 20.02 -23.63 -13.88
N LYS A 268 19.76 -23.66 -15.19
CA LYS A 268 19.14 -24.82 -15.87
C LYS A 268 19.91 -26.14 -15.74
N ASN A 269 21.19 -26.11 -15.37
CA ASN A 269 21.97 -27.34 -15.14
C ASN A 269 21.79 -27.90 -13.72
N VAL A 270 21.34 -27.07 -12.78
CA VAL A 270 21.19 -27.40 -11.36
C VAL A 270 19.75 -27.25 -10.86
N SER A 271 18.80 -26.97 -11.75
CA SER A 271 17.37 -26.90 -11.49
C SER A 271 16.61 -27.95 -12.29
N THR A 272 15.57 -28.54 -11.70
CA THR A 272 14.62 -29.39 -12.41
C THR A 272 13.78 -28.58 -13.40
N GLN A 273 13.35 -27.37 -12.98
CA GLN A 273 12.61 -26.45 -13.84
C GLN A 273 12.78 -25.00 -13.38
N VAL A 274 12.70 -24.08 -14.33
CA VAL A 274 12.42 -22.66 -14.07
C VAL A 274 11.06 -22.36 -14.69
N SER A 275 10.13 -21.87 -13.88
CA SER A 275 8.76 -21.66 -14.34
C SER A 275 8.18 -20.36 -13.80
N LEU A 276 7.12 -19.89 -14.44
CA LEU A 276 6.31 -18.81 -13.90
C LEU A 276 5.16 -19.42 -13.10
N GLY A 277 5.16 -19.19 -11.80
CA GLY A 277 4.18 -19.73 -10.86
C GLY A 277 3.51 -18.64 -10.02
N PRO A 278 2.52 -19.01 -9.20
CA PRO A 278 1.92 -18.10 -8.24
C PRO A 278 2.79 -17.97 -6.99
N GLU A 279 2.96 -16.73 -6.51
CA GLU A 279 3.47 -16.47 -5.16
C GLU A 279 2.52 -17.10 -4.10
N LEU A 280 3.06 -17.42 -2.92
CA LEU A 280 2.28 -17.88 -1.78
C LEU A 280 1.14 -16.90 -1.44
N ARG A 281 -0.10 -17.37 -1.57
CA ARG A 281 -1.29 -16.57 -1.25
C ARG A 281 -1.43 -16.35 0.25
N ARG A 282 -1.59 -15.07 0.62
CA ARG A 282 -2.01 -14.65 1.97
C ARG A 282 -3.51 -14.39 2.10
N GLY A 283 -4.24 -14.40 0.98
CA GLY A 283 -5.67 -14.11 0.94
C GLY A 283 -6.37 -14.69 -0.29
N ALA A 284 -7.70 -14.72 -0.21
CA ALA A 284 -8.60 -15.19 -1.25
C ALA A 284 -9.78 -14.23 -1.36
N LEU A 285 -10.24 -13.97 -2.59
CA LEU A 285 -11.50 -13.29 -2.83
C LEU A 285 -12.39 -14.23 -3.63
N ASN A 286 -13.62 -14.43 -3.15
CA ASN A 286 -14.58 -15.30 -3.78
C ASN A 286 -15.86 -14.52 -4.09
N LYS A 287 -16.40 -14.72 -5.29
CA LYS A 287 -17.67 -14.17 -5.74
C LYS A 287 -18.54 -15.31 -6.26
N ASN A 288 -19.66 -15.56 -5.59
CA ASN A 288 -20.62 -16.62 -5.96
C ASN A 288 -20.00 -18.02 -6.12
N GLY A 289 -19.02 -18.36 -5.27
CA GLY A 289 -18.36 -19.66 -5.29
C GLY A 289 -17.12 -19.74 -6.18
N ALA A 290 -16.80 -18.70 -6.96
CA ALA A 290 -15.61 -18.67 -7.81
C ALA A 290 -14.53 -17.73 -7.26
N ASP A 291 -13.26 -18.14 -7.36
CA ASP A 291 -12.12 -17.27 -7.06
C ASP A 291 -12.04 -16.13 -8.07
N VAL A 292 -11.86 -14.91 -7.56
CA VAL A 292 -11.82 -13.68 -8.36
C VAL A 292 -10.66 -12.78 -7.91
N VAL A 293 -10.38 -11.78 -8.74
CA VAL A 293 -9.48 -10.67 -8.40
C VAL A 293 -10.30 -9.42 -8.19
N GLY A 294 -9.94 -8.61 -7.21
CA GLY A 294 -10.61 -7.35 -6.96
C GLY A 294 -9.73 -6.37 -6.20
N GLY A 295 -10.36 -5.29 -5.79
CA GLY A 295 -9.75 -4.31 -4.93
C GLY A 295 -10.77 -3.62 -4.04
N VAL A 296 -10.26 -3.00 -2.98
CA VAL A 296 -11.01 -2.11 -2.11
C VAL A 296 -10.39 -0.72 -2.17
N VAL A 297 -11.22 0.28 -2.47
CA VAL A 297 -10.85 1.68 -2.40
C VAL A 297 -11.12 2.18 -0.99
N VAL A 298 -10.10 2.78 -0.39
CA VAL A 298 -10.15 3.31 0.96
C VAL A 298 -10.09 4.83 0.90
N ALA A 299 -11.09 5.49 1.46
CA ALA A 299 -11.17 6.94 1.59
C ALA A 299 -10.16 7.46 2.60
N ARG A 300 -9.62 8.65 2.31
CA ARG A 300 -8.74 9.40 3.20
C ARG A 300 -9.52 10.00 4.37
N TYR A 301 -8.87 10.02 5.53
CA TYR A 301 -9.32 10.73 6.73
C TYR A 301 -9.24 12.26 6.59
#